data_AF-A0A2C9K9I9-F1
#
_entry.id   AF-A0A2C9K9I9-F1
#
_cell.length_a   1.000
_cell.length_b   1.000
_cell.length_c   1.000
_cell.angle_alpha   90.00
_cell.angle_beta   90.00
_cell.angle_gamma   90.00
#
_symmetry.space_group_name_H-M   'P 1'
#
loop_
_entity.id
_entity.type
_entity.pdbx_description
1 polymer ?
#
loop_
_entity_poly.entity_id
_entity_poly.type
_entity_poly.pdbx_seq_one_letter_code
_entity_poly.pdbx_strand_id
1 'polypeptide(L)'
;MQENEVSILHKNNTNGLSYSQELVGTSFNENNLNELNSCPESNGVRLNGTHMEELSPSIEPHGANNSIDMIDDQMIDGLKSEDVVKLLLENPEELKNVTIDSLMQMGVKTFRDCIEIMESLDSLGIGDTLEEKNSKVFNDPIHGLIKLHPACLAIIDTPQFQRLRYIKQLGMCYYVYPGASHNRFEHSLGVCYLAGQFARTLQKNQPYLGITDKDILCVEIAGLCHDLGHGPFSHLFDGKFIPAVCPNRKWKHEKASLDMLDFLIEENQLLEPKGLLSKYGLDTKDILFIKEQIYGPIDNSGTLKGRDKEKYFLYEIVSNKRNGIDVDKWDYFARDCHHLGVKNNFDHFRFMKFARVIEVNKEWQICTRDKVIFFCFAFICVVLVYVLCSLSPFSYVEFSYQMSLPSFSCRRDDAKCVRVL
;
A
#
# COMPACT_ATOMS: atom_id res chain seq x y z
N MET A 1 1.32 -37.13 -49.33
CA MET A 1 0.87 -36.81 -50.70
C MET A 1 -0.45 -36.09 -50.53
N GLN A 2 -0.69 -34.85 -50.90
CA GLN A 2 -0.13 -33.92 -51.89
C GLN A 2 -0.59 -32.50 -51.48
N GLU A 3 0.13 -31.47 -51.94
CA GLU A 3 -0.30 -30.09 -52.30
C GLU A 3 0.92 -29.16 -52.13
N ASN A 4 1.80 -29.03 -53.14
CA ASN A 4 1.78 -28.11 -54.30
C ASN A 4 1.83 -26.60 -53.95
N GLU A 5 3.02 -26.03 -54.18
CA GLU A 5 3.30 -24.61 -54.37
C GLU A 5 2.66 -24.06 -55.66
N VAL A 6 2.31 -22.77 -55.66
CA VAL A 6 2.54 -21.84 -56.80
C VAL A 6 2.78 -20.42 -56.25
N SER A 7 3.83 -19.78 -56.76
CA SER A 7 4.29 -18.40 -56.55
C SER A 7 3.69 -17.43 -57.58
N ILE A 8 3.74 -16.10 -57.32
CA ILE A 8 4.21 -15.02 -58.24
C ILE A 8 3.78 -13.58 -57.82
N LEU A 9 4.80 -12.75 -57.52
CA LEU A 9 5.12 -11.33 -57.85
C LEU A 9 4.17 -10.13 -57.60
N HIS A 10 4.75 -9.11 -56.92
CA HIS A 10 4.99 -7.70 -57.36
C HIS A 10 5.65 -6.92 -56.18
N LYS A 11 6.59 -5.97 -56.26
CA LYS A 11 7.47 -5.33 -57.26
C LYS A 11 8.58 -4.59 -56.47
N ASN A 12 9.83 -4.59 -56.95
CA ASN A 12 10.94 -3.82 -56.39
C ASN A 12 10.84 -2.32 -56.73
N ASN A 13 11.30 -1.45 -55.83
CA ASN A 13 11.97 -0.21 -56.21
C ASN A 13 13.01 0.20 -55.15
N THR A 14 14.28 0.12 -55.53
CA THR A 14 15.45 0.62 -54.80
C THR A 14 15.71 2.07 -55.17
N ASN A 15 16.04 2.92 -54.19
CA ASN A 15 17.07 3.96 -54.28
C ASN A 15 17.38 4.48 -52.87
N GLY A 16 18.66 4.38 -52.48
CA GLY A 16 19.16 4.85 -51.20
C GLY A 16 19.37 6.37 -51.17
N LEU A 17 19.50 6.90 -49.96
CA LEU A 17 20.38 8.01 -49.58
C LEU A 17 20.39 8.11 -48.05
N SER A 18 21.59 8.09 -47.48
CA SER A 18 21.93 8.31 -46.09
C SER A 18 21.56 9.72 -45.63
N TYR A 19 21.01 9.89 -44.43
CA TYR A 19 21.09 11.15 -43.69
C TYR A 19 21.40 10.91 -42.21
N SER A 20 22.55 11.46 -41.84
CA SER A 20 23.11 11.67 -40.50
C SER A 20 22.23 12.60 -39.66
N GLN A 21 22.03 12.26 -38.37
CA GLN A 21 21.51 13.21 -37.39
C GLN A 21 22.68 14.00 -36.78
N GLU A 22 22.54 15.32 -36.84
CA GLU A 22 23.47 16.32 -36.33
C GLU A 22 23.54 16.29 -34.79
N LEU A 23 24.76 16.19 -34.28
CA LEU A 23 25.14 16.52 -32.91
C LEU A 23 25.41 18.03 -32.85
N VAL A 24 24.59 18.77 -32.11
CA VAL A 24 24.87 20.17 -31.76
C VAL A 24 25.83 20.17 -30.57
N GLY A 25 27.11 20.39 -30.86
CA GLY A 25 28.13 20.70 -29.87
C GLY A 25 28.20 22.20 -29.63
N THR A 26 28.07 22.62 -28.37
CA THR A 26 28.54 23.93 -27.91
C THR A 26 29.79 23.71 -27.05
N SER A 27 30.89 24.27 -27.51
CA SER A 27 32.22 24.27 -26.91
C SER A 27 32.21 25.02 -25.57
N PHE A 28 32.69 24.39 -24.49
CA PHE A 28 33.14 25.09 -23.29
C PHE A 28 34.67 25.10 -23.25
N ASN A 29 35.19 26.31 -23.09
CA ASN A 29 36.59 26.69 -23.15
C ASN A 29 37.25 26.35 -21.79
N GLU A 30 38.27 25.50 -21.78
CA GLU A 30 39.14 25.28 -20.63
C GLU A 30 40.05 26.50 -20.48
N ASN A 31 39.69 27.45 -19.60
CA ASN A 31 40.59 28.43 -19.00
C ASN A 31 39.87 29.12 -17.82
N ASN A 32 40.19 28.65 -16.61
CA ASN A 32 40.19 29.36 -15.32
C ASN A 32 39.88 28.40 -14.17
N LEU A 33 40.81 27.47 -13.93
CA LEU A 33 41.05 26.95 -12.59
C LEU A 33 42.01 27.93 -11.91
N ASN A 34 41.46 28.83 -11.10
CA ASN A 34 42.05 29.41 -9.89
C ASN A 34 41.19 30.60 -9.44
N GLU A 35 41.07 30.75 -8.12
CA GLU A 35 40.39 31.84 -7.40
C GLU A 35 38.89 31.65 -7.13
N LEU A 36 38.56 31.01 -6.00
CA LEU A 36 38.08 31.74 -4.80
C LEU A 36 37.54 30.75 -3.76
N ASN A 37 38.44 30.35 -2.86
CA ASN A 37 38.09 29.93 -1.51
C ASN A 37 37.55 31.14 -0.73
N SER A 38 36.28 31.12 -0.34
CA SER A 38 35.78 31.73 0.91
C SER A 38 34.26 31.58 1.01
N CYS A 39 33.78 30.63 1.83
CA CYS A 39 32.41 30.64 2.35
C CYS A 39 32.48 31.11 3.81
N PRO A 40 31.82 32.20 4.22
CA PRO A 40 31.77 32.61 5.62
C PRO A 40 30.68 31.84 6.39
N GLU A 41 30.99 31.56 7.65
CA GLU A 41 30.08 31.04 8.67
C GLU A 41 28.90 32.00 8.92
N SER A 42 27.70 31.45 9.14
CA SER A 42 26.68 32.13 9.95
C SER A 42 25.76 31.14 10.67
N ASN A 43 26.05 30.98 11.96
CA ASN A 43 25.15 30.91 13.10
C ASN A 43 23.93 29.97 13.04
N GLY A 44 24.08 28.85 13.75
CA GLY A 44 22.95 28.06 14.24
C GLY A 44 22.11 28.86 15.24
N VAL A 45 20.80 28.68 15.13
CA VAL A 45 19.84 29.00 16.19
C VAL A 45 19.18 27.69 16.60
N ARG A 46 19.53 27.27 17.82
CA ARG A 46 18.75 26.31 18.62
C ARG A 46 17.42 26.97 18.98
N LEU A 47 16.32 26.25 18.82
CA LEU A 47 15.10 26.53 19.57
C LEU A 47 14.86 25.36 20.53
N ASN A 48 15.25 25.60 21.79
CA ASN A 48 14.70 24.93 22.97
C ASN A 48 13.16 25.14 22.94
N GLY A 49 12.30 24.18 23.25
CA GLY A 49 12.27 23.52 24.55
C GLY A 49 11.63 24.48 25.56
N THR A 50 10.31 24.66 25.49
CA THR A 50 9.53 25.34 26.55
C THR A 50 8.35 24.46 26.95
N HIS A 51 8.43 24.02 28.20
CA HIS A 51 7.34 23.53 29.03
C HIS A 51 6.07 24.39 28.88
N MET A 52 4.92 23.74 28.75
CA MET A 52 3.66 24.32 29.24
C MET A 52 3.23 23.53 30.46
N GLU A 53 3.12 24.27 31.57
CA GLU A 53 2.55 23.86 32.84
C GLU A 53 1.06 23.54 32.71
N GLU A 54 0.63 22.66 33.62
CA GLU A 54 -0.74 22.27 33.90
C GLU A 54 -1.65 23.47 34.18
N LEU A 55 -2.76 23.56 33.45
CA LEU A 55 -3.98 24.18 33.94
C LEU A 55 -5.15 23.28 33.56
N SER A 56 -5.61 22.49 34.53
CA SER A 56 -6.90 21.82 34.50
C SER A 56 -8.01 22.82 34.88
N PRO A 57 -9.15 22.78 34.16
CA PRO A 57 -10.42 22.98 34.81
C PRO A 57 -11.31 21.75 34.59
N SER A 58 -11.83 21.28 35.71
CA SER A 58 -12.83 20.22 35.86
C SER A 58 -14.08 20.48 35.00
N ILE A 59 -14.47 19.52 34.17
CA ILE A 59 -15.82 19.46 33.57
C ILE A 59 -16.31 18.01 33.62
N GLU A 60 -17.37 17.79 34.41
CA GLU A 60 -18.19 16.58 34.48
C GLU A 60 -19.14 16.46 33.26
N PRO A 61 -19.77 15.29 33.00
CA PRO A 61 -19.99 14.78 31.65
C PRO A 61 -21.28 15.28 31.00
N HIS A 62 -21.15 15.80 29.79
CA HIS A 62 -22.24 15.92 28.80
C HIS A 62 -21.78 15.11 27.58
N GLY A 63 -22.43 14.01 27.22
CA GLY A 63 -23.78 14.03 26.66
C GLY A 63 -23.63 14.31 25.17
N ALA A 64 -23.79 13.28 24.34
CA ALA A 64 -23.61 13.31 22.90
C ALA A 64 -24.25 14.56 22.27
N ASN A 65 -23.43 15.48 21.75
CA ASN A 65 -23.86 16.59 20.93
C ASN A 65 -23.18 16.53 19.58
N ASN A 66 -24.03 16.65 18.56
CA ASN A 66 -23.73 16.59 17.15
C ASN A 66 -22.70 17.64 16.73
N SER A 67 -21.96 17.33 15.67
CA SER A 67 -20.87 18.08 15.03
C SER A 67 -21.26 19.44 14.42
N ILE A 68 -22.20 20.20 15.00
CA ILE A 68 -22.79 21.42 14.41
C ILE A 68 -22.27 22.72 15.04
N ASP A 69 -21.56 22.69 16.17
CA ASP A 69 -21.14 23.93 16.88
C ASP A 69 -19.82 24.58 16.38
N MET A 70 -19.41 24.39 15.12
CA MET A 70 -18.16 24.98 14.59
C MET A 70 -18.28 25.64 13.21
N ILE A 71 -19.38 26.33 12.93
CA ILE A 71 -19.41 27.32 11.84
C ILE A 71 -19.12 28.68 12.48
N ASP A 72 -17.87 29.14 12.41
CA ASP A 72 -17.46 30.47 12.89
C ASP A 72 -17.92 31.56 11.90
N ASP A 73 -18.16 32.78 12.35
CA ASP A 73 -18.58 33.91 11.50
C ASP A 73 -17.56 34.17 10.38
N GLN A 74 -16.28 33.85 10.61
CA GLN A 74 -15.23 33.87 9.58
C GLN A 74 -15.43 32.84 8.44
N MET A 75 -16.14 31.73 8.67
CA MET A 75 -16.46 30.72 7.64
C MET A 75 -17.54 31.20 6.67
N ILE A 76 -18.41 32.12 7.10
CA ILE A 76 -19.52 32.65 6.31
C ILE A 76 -19.06 33.82 5.44
N ASP A 77 -18.16 34.66 5.95
CA ASP A 77 -17.68 35.88 5.27
C ASP A 77 -16.97 35.62 3.92
N GLY A 78 -16.48 34.40 3.69
CA GLY A 78 -15.82 34.00 2.44
C GLY A 78 -16.76 33.63 1.28
N LEU A 79 -18.07 33.50 1.53
CA LEU A 79 -19.04 32.95 0.58
C LEU A 79 -19.96 34.03 0.03
N LYS A 80 -19.87 34.27 -1.29
CA LYS A 80 -20.57 35.39 -1.96
C LYS A 80 -22.04 35.10 -2.31
N SER A 81 -22.52 33.87 -2.12
CA SER A 81 -23.89 33.47 -2.46
C SER A 81 -24.68 33.15 -1.19
N GLU A 82 -25.74 33.92 -0.93
CA GLU A 82 -26.66 33.73 0.21
C GLU A 82 -27.26 32.31 0.23
N ASP A 83 -27.49 31.72 -0.95
CA ASP A 83 -28.03 30.37 -1.08
C ASP A 83 -27.04 29.29 -0.60
N VAL A 84 -25.73 29.49 -0.82
CA VAL A 84 -24.67 28.55 -0.41
C VAL A 84 -24.42 28.63 1.09
N VAL A 85 -24.42 29.84 1.66
CA VAL A 85 -24.32 30.07 3.11
C VAL A 85 -25.50 29.41 3.82
N LYS A 86 -26.71 29.57 3.29
CA LYS A 86 -27.92 28.96 3.86
C LYS A 86 -27.87 27.43 3.81
N LEU A 87 -27.39 26.83 2.71
CA LEU A 87 -27.19 25.38 2.62
C LEU A 87 -26.09 24.86 3.55
N LEU A 88 -25.04 25.63 3.80
CA LEU A 88 -24.02 25.30 4.80
C LEU A 88 -24.57 25.20 6.21
N LEU A 89 -25.45 26.15 6.56
CA LEU A 89 -26.11 26.20 7.86
C LEU A 89 -27.18 25.10 8.00
N GLU A 90 -27.85 24.73 6.92
CA GLU A 90 -28.95 23.75 6.93
C GLU A 90 -28.49 22.30 6.73
N ASN A 91 -27.48 22.04 5.88
CA ASN A 91 -27.01 20.70 5.50
C ASN A 91 -25.49 20.63 5.19
N PRO A 92 -24.60 20.67 6.20
CA PRO A 92 -23.15 20.69 5.99
C PRO A 92 -22.58 19.45 5.26
N GLU A 93 -23.25 18.29 5.33
CA GLU A 93 -22.84 17.07 4.63
C GLU A 93 -23.07 17.13 3.11
N GLU A 94 -24.00 17.97 2.63
CA GLU A 94 -24.23 18.13 1.19
C GLU A 94 -23.09 18.89 0.50
N LEU A 95 -22.34 19.70 1.27
CA LEU A 95 -21.24 20.51 0.72
C LEU A 95 -19.95 19.75 0.42
N LYS A 96 -19.74 18.58 1.06
CA LYS A 96 -18.58 17.72 0.79
C LYS A 96 -18.56 17.18 -0.65
N ASN A 97 -19.70 17.23 -1.35
CA ASN A 97 -19.86 16.69 -2.72
C ASN A 97 -20.35 17.75 -3.72
N VAL A 98 -20.16 19.03 -3.41
CA VAL A 98 -20.59 20.12 -4.30
C VAL A 98 -19.77 20.10 -5.59
N THR A 99 -20.48 20.08 -6.71
CA THR A 99 -19.91 20.15 -8.06
C THR A 99 -20.39 21.41 -8.75
N ILE A 100 -19.69 21.84 -9.81
CA ILE A 100 -20.11 22.97 -10.63
C ILE A 100 -21.54 22.79 -11.15
N ASP A 101 -21.89 21.56 -11.57
CA ASP A 101 -23.24 21.25 -12.07
C ASP A 101 -24.30 21.38 -10.97
N SER A 102 -23.99 20.96 -9.75
CA SER A 102 -24.85 21.16 -8.57
C SER A 102 -25.04 22.65 -8.27
N LEU A 103 -23.97 23.44 -8.28
CA LEU A 103 -24.04 24.89 -8.07
C LEU A 103 -24.90 25.58 -9.14
N MET A 104 -24.78 25.16 -10.41
CA MET A 104 -25.63 25.68 -11.48
C MET A 104 -27.10 25.28 -11.31
N GLN A 105 -27.38 24.06 -10.88
CA GLN A 105 -28.74 23.61 -10.55
C GLN A 105 -29.34 24.36 -9.35
N MET A 106 -28.50 24.78 -8.42
CA MET A 106 -28.86 25.60 -7.25
C MET A 106 -29.04 27.09 -7.60
N GLY A 107 -28.86 27.47 -8.87
CA GLY A 107 -29.14 28.83 -9.36
C GLY A 107 -27.93 29.73 -9.53
N VAL A 108 -26.70 29.22 -9.35
CA VAL A 108 -25.49 29.99 -9.65
C VAL A 108 -25.40 30.19 -11.17
N LYS A 109 -25.42 31.46 -11.61
CA LYS A 109 -25.67 31.82 -13.00
C LYS A 109 -24.44 31.76 -13.89
N THR A 110 -23.24 31.86 -13.32
CA THR A 110 -22.00 31.90 -14.11
C THR A 110 -21.00 30.86 -13.63
N PHE A 111 -20.27 30.30 -14.58
CA PHE A 111 -19.19 29.36 -14.30
C PHE A 111 -18.07 29.98 -13.43
N ARG A 112 -17.85 31.29 -13.55
CA ARG A 112 -16.88 32.04 -12.73
C ARG A 112 -17.32 32.07 -11.27
N ASP A 113 -18.60 32.34 -11.01
CA ASP A 113 -19.15 32.34 -9.65
C ASP A 113 -19.09 30.92 -9.05
N CYS A 114 -19.34 29.87 -9.86
CA CYS A 114 -19.16 28.50 -9.39
C CYS A 114 -17.71 28.20 -8.97
N ILE A 115 -16.72 28.67 -9.74
CA ILE A 115 -15.30 28.51 -9.38
C ILE A 115 -14.96 29.32 -8.13
N GLU A 116 -15.39 30.58 -8.02
CA GLU A 116 -15.13 31.39 -6.83
C GLU A 116 -15.75 30.76 -5.57
N ILE A 117 -16.94 30.18 -5.68
CA ILE A 117 -17.57 29.43 -4.58
C ILE A 117 -16.76 28.19 -4.24
N MET A 118 -16.31 27.41 -5.24
CA MET A 118 -15.49 26.21 -4.99
C MET A 118 -14.13 26.57 -4.37
N GLU A 119 -13.47 27.63 -4.81
CA GLU A 119 -12.21 28.13 -4.24
C GLU A 119 -12.41 28.63 -2.80
N SER A 120 -13.50 29.35 -2.53
CA SER A 120 -13.87 29.74 -1.17
C SER A 120 -14.13 28.51 -0.29
N LEU A 121 -14.89 27.53 -0.78
CA LEU A 121 -15.13 26.27 -0.05
C LEU A 121 -13.84 25.50 0.23
N ASP A 122 -12.90 25.45 -0.72
CA ASP A 122 -11.61 24.78 -0.52
C ASP A 122 -10.70 25.52 0.47
N SER A 123 -10.69 26.86 0.40
CA SER A 123 -9.98 27.72 1.37
C SER A 123 -10.52 27.57 2.80
N LEU A 124 -11.82 27.25 2.92
CA LEU A 124 -12.50 26.94 4.17
C LEU A 124 -12.36 25.46 4.58
N GLY A 125 -11.74 24.62 3.75
CA GLY A 125 -11.55 23.18 4.00
C GLY A 125 -12.82 22.34 3.86
N ILE A 126 -13.79 22.84 3.12
CA ILE A 126 -15.09 22.22 2.87
C ILE A 126 -15.07 21.40 1.56
N GLY A 127 -14.13 21.66 0.64
CA GLY A 127 -13.98 20.97 -0.65
C GLY A 127 -13.21 19.64 -0.60
N ASP A 128 -12.01 19.64 -0.02
CA ASP A 128 -11.26 18.40 0.25
C ASP A 128 -11.61 17.88 1.64
N THR A 129 -11.94 16.59 1.75
CA THR A 129 -12.11 15.98 3.08
C THR A 129 -10.79 16.09 3.87
N LEU A 130 -10.85 16.15 5.21
CA LEU A 130 -9.65 16.10 6.06
C LEU A 130 -8.77 14.88 5.73
N GLU A 131 -9.38 13.80 5.25
CA GLU A 131 -8.69 12.61 4.77
C GLU A 131 -7.91 12.86 3.48
N GLU A 132 -8.45 13.62 2.53
CA GLU A 132 -7.76 13.97 1.29
C GLU A 132 -6.58 14.91 1.53
N LYS A 133 -6.73 15.94 2.37
CA LYS A 133 -5.64 16.86 2.73
C LYS A 133 -4.48 16.15 3.43
N ASN A 134 -4.77 15.11 4.22
CA ASN A 134 -3.75 14.36 4.96
C ASN A 134 -3.29 13.08 4.23
N SER A 135 -3.86 12.78 3.07
CA SER A 135 -3.42 11.63 2.27
C SER A 135 -2.04 11.89 1.67
N LYS A 136 -1.30 10.81 1.41
CA LYS A 136 0.04 10.91 0.81
C LYS A 136 0.09 10.09 -0.46
N VAL A 137 0.71 10.67 -1.48
CA VAL A 137 0.97 10.02 -2.76
C VAL A 137 2.39 9.50 -2.78
N PHE A 138 2.54 8.21 -3.06
CA PHE A 138 3.82 7.54 -3.30
C PHE A 138 3.97 7.28 -4.79
N ASN A 139 5.18 7.46 -5.32
CA ASN A 139 5.51 7.05 -6.67
C ASN A 139 6.15 5.66 -6.61
N ASP A 140 5.42 4.64 -7.04
CA ASP A 140 5.87 3.25 -7.08
C ASP A 140 6.15 2.83 -8.55
N PRO A 141 7.29 2.18 -8.84
CA PRO A 141 7.67 1.84 -10.22
C PRO A 141 6.78 0.74 -10.85
N ILE A 142 6.01 0.01 -10.04
CA ILE A 142 5.11 -1.07 -10.48
C ILE A 142 3.70 -0.52 -10.71
N HIS A 143 3.20 0.27 -9.77
CA HIS A 143 1.79 0.72 -9.75
C HIS A 143 1.59 2.19 -10.10
N GLY A 144 2.66 2.96 -10.31
CA GLY A 144 2.60 4.39 -10.53
C GLY A 144 2.26 5.15 -9.25
N LEU A 145 1.31 6.09 -9.33
CA LEU A 145 0.92 6.91 -8.18
C LEU A 145 -0.03 6.15 -7.26
N ILE A 146 0.43 5.89 -6.03
CA ILE A 146 -0.33 5.26 -4.96
C ILE A 146 -0.75 6.34 -3.95
N LYS A 147 -2.04 6.66 -3.87
CA LYS A 147 -2.61 7.50 -2.79
C LYS A 147 -2.98 6.60 -1.61
N LEU A 148 -2.45 6.88 -0.42
CA LEU A 148 -2.76 6.14 0.80
C LEU A 148 -3.54 6.98 1.80
N HIS A 149 -4.51 6.32 2.46
CA HIS A 149 -5.32 6.89 3.51
C HIS A 149 -4.46 7.29 4.73
N PRO A 150 -4.76 8.40 5.44
CA PRO A 150 -3.99 8.83 6.60
C PRO A 150 -3.86 7.78 7.72
N ALA A 151 -4.86 6.92 7.91
CA ALA A 151 -4.77 5.80 8.85
C ALA A 151 -3.66 4.80 8.47
N CYS A 152 -3.46 4.55 7.17
CA CYS A 152 -2.33 3.75 6.69
C CYS A 152 -1.00 4.46 6.95
N LEU A 153 -0.94 5.79 6.79
CA LEU A 153 0.26 6.57 7.10
C LEU A 153 0.63 6.50 8.58
N ALA A 154 -0.36 6.55 9.48
CA ALA A 154 -0.13 6.39 10.92
C ALA A 154 0.53 5.05 11.27
N ILE A 155 0.27 4.00 10.50
CA ILE A 155 0.94 2.69 10.63
C ILE A 155 2.32 2.71 9.97
N ILE A 156 2.42 3.29 8.77
CA ILE A 156 3.67 3.36 7.99
C ILE A 156 4.74 4.12 8.77
N ASP A 157 4.38 5.23 9.41
CA ASP A 157 5.31 6.11 10.12
C ASP A 157 5.63 5.62 11.54
N THR A 158 5.67 4.29 11.74
CA THR A 158 6.09 3.64 12.98
C THR A 158 7.41 2.88 12.80
N PRO A 159 8.25 2.73 13.83
CA PRO A 159 9.46 1.89 13.76
C PRO A 159 9.16 0.45 13.33
N GLN A 160 8.05 -0.11 13.80
CA GLN A 160 7.62 -1.48 13.55
C GLN A 160 7.36 -1.73 12.06
N PHE A 161 6.81 -0.74 11.34
CA PHE A 161 6.61 -0.82 9.89
C PHE A 161 7.85 -0.38 9.11
N GLN A 162 8.49 0.73 9.49
CA GLN A 162 9.70 1.23 8.82
C GLN A 162 10.84 0.20 8.78
N ARG A 163 10.88 -0.73 9.75
CA ARG A 163 11.87 -1.82 9.75
C ARG A 163 11.84 -2.66 8.47
N LEU A 164 10.69 -2.76 7.79
CA LEU A 164 10.55 -3.54 6.55
C LEU A 164 11.43 -3.01 5.41
N ARG A 165 11.93 -1.77 5.52
CA ARG A 165 12.91 -1.19 4.58
C ARG A 165 14.26 -1.92 4.61
N TYR A 166 14.53 -2.65 5.69
CA TYR A 166 15.79 -3.35 5.91
C TYR A 166 15.68 -4.86 5.68
N ILE A 167 14.54 -5.35 5.18
CA ILE A 167 14.29 -6.78 4.95
C ILE A 167 14.11 -7.01 3.45
N LYS A 168 15.13 -7.60 2.80
CA LYS A 168 15.10 -7.93 1.38
C LYS A 168 13.95 -8.89 1.05
N GLN A 169 13.17 -8.57 0.03
CA GLN A 169 12.01 -9.37 -0.41
C GLN A 169 12.45 -10.80 -0.72
N LEU A 170 13.43 -10.94 -1.61
CA LEU A 170 13.97 -12.22 -2.06
C LEU A 170 15.19 -12.69 -1.25
N GLY A 171 15.43 -12.08 -0.08
CA GLY A 171 16.52 -12.45 0.82
C GLY A 171 17.88 -12.49 0.12
N MET A 172 18.50 -13.68 0.08
CA MET A 172 19.82 -13.89 -0.51
C MET A 172 19.84 -13.83 -2.04
N CYS A 173 18.69 -13.86 -2.72
CA CYS A 173 18.65 -13.77 -4.18
C CYS A 173 19.29 -12.47 -4.69
N TYR A 174 19.33 -11.41 -3.87
CA TYR A 174 20.04 -10.17 -4.18
C TYR A 174 21.53 -10.38 -4.53
N TYR A 175 22.19 -11.40 -3.95
CA TYR A 175 23.59 -11.71 -4.23
C TYR A 175 23.80 -12.46 -5.55
N VAL A 176 22.73 -13.00 -6.14
CA VAL A 176 22.74 -13.67 -7.45
C VAL A 176 22.18 -12.74 -8.52
N TYR A 177 21.13 -12.00 -8.17
CA TYR A 177 20.42 -11.05 -9.02
C TYR A 177 20.57 -9.65 -8.42
N PRO A 178 21.54 -8.84 -8.89
CA PRO A 178 21.79 -7.52 -8.31
C PRO A 178 20.60 -6.55 -8.45
N GLY A 179 19.67 -6.81 -9.38
CA GLY A 179 18.42 -6.06 -9.50
C GLY A 179 17.39 -6.36 -8.40
N ALA A 180 17.48 -7.51 -7.71
CA ALA A 180 16.60 -7.91 -6.61
C ALA A 180 16.91 -7.17 -5.30
N SER A 181 17.09 -5.85 -5.37
CA SER A 181 17.46 -4.98 -4.24
C SER A 181 16.28 -4.55 -3.39
N HIS A 182 15.05 -4.85 -3.82
CA HIS A 182 13.82 -4.44 -3.17
C HIS A 182 13.59 -5.14 -1.83
N ASN A 183 12.83 -4.49 -0.98
CA ASN A 183 12.52 -4.87 0.38
C ASN A 183 11.01 -5.08 0.56
N ARG A 184 10.65 -5.67 1.70
CA ARG A 184 9.26 -5.92 2.10
C ARG A 184 8.45 -4.63 2.21
N PHE A 185 9.08 -3.49 2.50
CA PHE A 185 8.40 -2.20 2.66
C PHE A 185 7.59 -1.78 1.43
N GLU A 186 8.25 -1.65 0.27
CA GLU A 186 7.59 -1.22 -0.97
C GLU A 186 6.59 -2.27 -1.49
N HIS A 187 6.85 -3.55 -1.23
CA HIS A 187 5.89 -4.62 -1.46
C HIS A 187 4.62 -4.44 -0.62
N SER A 188 4.74 -4.22 0.70
CA SER A 188 3.60 -3.95 1.59
C SER A 188 2.78 -2.73 1.17
N LEU A 189 3.41 -1.67 0.66
CA LEU A 189 2.70 -0.51 0.08
C LEU A 189 1.89 -0.91 -1.16
N GLY A 190 2.48 -1.72 -2.04
CA GLY A 190 1.80 -2.21 -3.24
C GLY A 190 0.64 -3.14 -2.93
N VAL A 191 0.78 -4.03 -1.94
CA VAL A 191 -0.31 -4.92 -1.50
C VAL A 191 -1.45 -4.12 -0.86
N CYS A 192 -1.15 -3.12 -0.03
CA CYS A 192 -2.13 -2.17 0.50
C CYS A 192 -2.94 -1.50 -0.62
N TYR A 193 -2.25 -0.99 -1.64
CA TYR A 193 -2.88 -0.38 -2.81
C TYR A 193 -3.78 -1.35 -3.57
N LEU A 194 -3.27 -2.53 -3.94
CA LEU A 194 -4.03 -3.52 -4.71
C LEU A 194 -5.23 -4.06 -3.93
N ALA A 195 -5.10 -4.25 -2.62
CA ALA A 195 -6.19 -4.62 -1.71
C ALA A 195 -7.34 -3.62 -1.80
N GLY A 196 -7.04 -2.33 -1.67
CA GLY A 196 -8.02 -1.26 -1.79
C GLY A 196 -8.63 -1.16 -3.18
N GLN A 197 -7.82 -1.26 -4.25
CA GLN A 197 -8.32 -1.28 -5.63
C GLN A 197 -9.30 -2.44 -5.85
N PHE A 198 -8.98 -3.61 -5.31
CA PHE A 198 -9.83 -4.78 -5.50
C PHE A 198 -11.16 -4.64 -4.76
N ALA A 199 -11.12 -4.24 -3.49
CA ALA A 199 -12.33 -4.01 -2.69
C ALA A 199 -13.23 -2.92 -3.31
N ARG A 200 -12.67 -1.79 -3.74
CA ARG A 200 -13.39 -0.72 -4.48
C ARG A 200 -13.98 -1.24 -5.79
N THR A 201 -13.26 -2.09 -6.51
CA THR A 201 -13.75 -2.68 -7.75
C THR A 201 -14.96 -3.58 -7.49
N LEU A 202 -14.94 -4.41 -6.45
CA LEU A 202 -16.09 -5.23 -6.05
C LEU A 202 -17.28 -4.37 -5.62
N GLN A 203 -17.03 -3.34 -4.80
CA GLN A 203 -18.04 -2.38 -4.35
C GLN A 203 -18.72 -1.70 -5.54
N LYS A 204 -17.94 -1.18 -6.49
CA LYS A 204 -18.45 -0.55 -7.72
C LYS A 204 -19.22 -1.53 -8.60
N ASN A 205 -18.72 -2.75 -8.74
CA ASN A 205 -19.32 -3.76 -9.61
C ASN A 205 -20.64 -4.29 -9.06
N GLN A 206 -20.79 -4.35 -7.73
CA GLN A 206 -21.97 -4.89 -7.03
C GLN A 206 -22.25 -4.09 -5.75
N PRO A 207 -22.85 -2.88 -5.86
CA PRO A 207 -23.11 -2.01 -4.71
C PRO A 207 -23.97 -2.65 -3.62
N TYR A 208 -24.83 -3.60 -3.99
CA TYR A 208 -25.70 -4.34 -3.07
C TYR A 208 -24.94 -5.29 -2.11
N LEU A 209 -23.62 -5.48 -2.28
CA LEU A 209 -22.79 -6.23 -1.33
C LEU A 209 -22.56 -5.48 -0.01
N GLY A 210 -22.90 -4.18 0.06
CA GLY A 210 -22.78 -3.39 1.29
C GLY A 210 -21.34 -3.25 1.79
N ILE A 211 -20.35 -3.23 0.88
CA ILE A 211 -18.95 -2.95 1.19
C ILE A 211 -18.86 -1.45 1.54
N THR A 212 -18.46 -1.16 2.77
CA THR A 212 -18.32 0.22 3.28
C THR A 212 -16.89 0.72 3.11
N ASP A 213 -16.66 2.04 3.15
CA ASP A 213 -15.31 2.61 3.11
C ASP A 213 -14.46 2.22 4.32
N LYS A 214 -15.10 1.84 5.43
CA LYS A 214 -14.43 1.21 6.56
C LYS A 214 -13.96 -0.21 6.26
N ASP A 215 -14.73 -1.00 5.49
CA ASP A 215 -14.33 -2.34 5.05
C ASP A 215 -13.11 -2.28 4.14
N ILE A 216 -13.24 -1.64 2.98
CA ILE A 216 -12.33 -0.56 2.56
C ILE A 216 -10.94 -0.53 3.18
N LEU A 217 -10.83 0.42 4.10
CA LEU A 217 -9.66 0.72 4.88
C LEU A 217 -9.13 -0.47 5.68
N CYS A 218 -10.00 -1.34 6.22
CA CYS A 218 -9.55 -2.55 6.91
C CYS A 218 -8.86 -3.55 5.96
N VAL A 219 -9.34 -3.72 4.73
CA VAL A 219 -8.69 -4.58 3.74
C VAL A 219 -7.36 -3.98 3.29
N GLU A 220 -7.30 -2.65 3.11
CA GLU A 220 -6.03 -1.93 2.83
C GLU A 220 -5.01 -2.13 3.95
N ILE A 221 -5.41 -1.93 5.22
CA ILE A 221 -4.52 -2.11 6.38
C ILE A 221 -4.10 -3.57 6.53
N ALA A 222 -4.98 -4.54 6.26
CA ALA A 222 -4.59 -5.95 6.22
C ALA A 222 -3.52 -6.22 5.15
N GLY A 223 -3.69 -5.67 3.95
CA GLY A 223 -2.70 -5.75 2.88
C GLY A 223 -1.37 -5.08 3.26
N LEU A 224 -1.43 -3.92 3.91
CA LEU A 224 -0.26 -3.20 4.42
C LEU A 224 0.50 -4.06 5.45
N CYS A 225 -0.22 -4.69 6.37
CA CYS A 225 0.35 -5.32 7.55
C CYS A 225 0.66 -6.82 7.40
N HIS A 226 0.30 -7.46 6.28
CA HIS A 226 0.40 -8.92 6.13
C HIS A 226 1.83 -9.47 6.35
N ASP A 227 2.84 -8.68 6.00
CA ASP A 227 4.26 -9.02 6.06
C ASP A 227 5.01 -8.42 7.27
N LEU A 228 4.28 -7.81 8.21
CA LEU A 228 4.85 -7.25 9.44
C LEU A 228 5.59 -8.26 10.30
N GLY A 229 5.52 -9.56 10.06
CA GLY A 229 6.17 -10.60 10.85
C GLY A 229 7.43 -11.18 10.23
N HIS A 230 7.83 -10.73 9.04
CA HIS A 230 9.04 -11.23 8.41
C HIS A 230 10.30 -10.87 9.22
N GLY A 231 11.19 -11.87 9.34
CA GLY A 231 12.51 -11.72 9.93
C GLY A 231 13.60 -11.47 8.87
N PRO A 232 14.88 -11.42 9.29
CA PRO A 232 16.00 -11.21 8.38
C PRO A 232 16.01 -12.20 7.21
N PHE A 233 16.17 -11.69 5.98
CA PHE A 233 16.12 -12.48 4.74
C PHE A 233 14.79 -13.20 4.46
N SER A 234 13.68 -12.64 4.94
CA SER A 234 12.31 -13.07 4.59
C SER A 234 12.08 -14.56 4.85
N HIS A 235 11.77 -15.36 3.81
CA HIS A 235 11.43 -16.78 3.96
C HIS A 235 12.60 -17.67 4.43
N LEU A 236 13.84 -17.17 4.39
CA LEU A 236 14.97 -17.89 4.98
C LEU A 236 14.82 -18.00 6.50
N PHE A 237 14.26 -16.97 7.15
CA PHE A 237 14.16 -16.89 8.59
C PHE A 237 13.18 -17.93 9.16
N ASP A 238 11.93 -17.89 8.72
CA ASP A 238 10.87 -18.78 9.21
C ASP A 238 10.93 -20.17 8.57
N GLY A 239 11.36 -20.26 7.30
CA GLY A 239 11.41 -21.52 6.57
C GLY A 239 12.65 -22.38 6.82
N LYS A 240 13.77 -21.80 7.28
CA LYS A 240 15.04 -22.54 7.48
C LYS A 240 15.72 -22.24 8.83
N PHE A 241 15.92 -20.97 9.17
CA PHE A 241 16.68 -20.59 10.37
C PHE A 241 15.97 -21.01 11.66
N ILE A 242 14.72 -20.57 11.87
CA ILE A 242 13.95 -20.92 13.08
C ILE A 242 13.80 -22.43 13.27
N PRO A 243 13.43 -23.22 12.24
CA PRO A 243 13.43 -24.68 12.35
C PRO A 243 14.78 -25.28 12.76
N ALA A 244 15.90 -24.66 12.37
CA ALA A 244 17.24 -25.14 12.72
C ALA A 244 17.65 -24.79 14.16
N VAL A 245 17.36 -23.57 14.63
CA VAL A 245 17.79 -23.09 15.97
C VAL A 245 16.76 -23.36 17.07
N CYS A 246 15.49 -23.49 16.70
CA CYS A 246 14.35 -23.68 17.62
C CYS A 246 13.38 -24.73 17.05
N PRO A 247 13.82 -26.00 16.88
CA PRO A 247 13.04 -27.03 16.17
C PRO A 247 11.68 -27.34 16.80
N ASN A 248 11.54 -27.14 18.12
CA ASN A 248 10.29 -27.36 18.84
C ASN A 248 9.30 -26.19 18.74
N ARG A 249 9.73 -25.04 18.19
CA ARG A 249 8.89 -23.85 18.06
C ARG A 249 8.30 -23.81 16.66
N LYS A 250 6.98 -23.93 16.55
CA LYS A 250 6.27 -23.62 15.31
C LYS A 250 6.18 -22.10 15.17
N TRP A 251 6.92 -21.57 14.20
CA TRP A 251 6.92 -20.15 13.87
C TRP A 251 6.45 -19.94 12.43
N LYS A 252 5.70 -18.88 12.23
CA LYS A 252 5.13 -18.48 10.95
C LYS A 252 5.16 -16.97 10.90
N HIS A 253 5.64 -16.39 9.80
CA HIS A 253 5.69 -14.93 9.69
C HIS A 253 4.28 -14.33 9.80
N GLU A 254 3.23 -15.02 9.36
CA GLU A 254 1.85 -14.55 9.47
C GLU A 254 1.41 -14.37 10.93
N LYS A 255 1.79 -15.31 11.81
CA LYS A 255 1.48 -15.17 13.26
C LYS A 255 2.30 -14.03 13.86
N ALA A 256 3.57 -13.91 13.47
CA ALA A 256 4.43 -12.82 13.89
C ALA A 256 3.94 -11.45 13.39
N SER A 257 3.27 -11.39 12.22
CA SER A 257 2.64 -10.17 11.71
C SER A 257 1.52 -9.71 12.62
N LEU A 258 0.75 -10.64 13.18
CA LEU A 258 -0.27 -10.29 14.18
C LEU A 258 0.36 -9.74 15.46
N ASP A 259 1.37 -10.43 15.98
CA ASP A 259 2.03 -10.03 17.23
C ASP A 259 2.72 -8.68 17.07
N MET A 260 3.32 -8.42 15.90
CA MET A 260 3.91 -7.13 15.56
C MET A 260 2.85 -6.03 15.36
N LEU A 261 1.70 -6.35 14.79
CA LEU A 261 0.60 -5.40 14.64
C LEU A 261 0.04 -4.99 16.01
N ASP A 262 -0.16 -5.94 16.91
CA ASP A 262 -0.58 -5.66 18.29
C ASP A 262 0.45 -4.73 18.97
N PHE A 263 1.74 -5.08 18.91
CA PHE A 263 2.81 -4.24 19.46
C PHE A 263 2.88 -2.84 18.81
N LEU A 264 2.69 -2.74 17.50
CA LEU A 264 2.67 -1.47 16.77
C LEU A 264 1.54 -0.59 17.27
N ILE A 265 0.33 -1.13 17.41
CA ILE A 265 -0.85 -0.38 17.87
C ILE A 265 -0.68 0.09 19.31
N GLU A 266 -0.20 -0.80 20.19
CA GLU A 266 -0.02 -0.50 21.61
C GLU A 266 1.08 0.54 21.85
N GLU A 267 2.28 0.34 21.30
CA GLU A 267 3.44 1.20 21.54
C GLU A 267 3.23 2.62 20.99
N ASN A 268 2.55 2.73 19.85
CA ASN A 268 2.28 4.01 19.20
C ASN A 268 0.92 4.60 19.57
N GLN A 269 0.19 4.00 20.52
CA GLN A 269 -1.12 4.46 21.02
C GLN A 269 -2.11 4.77 19.88
N LEU A 270 -2.17 3.87 18.88
CA LEU A 270 -2.94 4.11 17.66
C LEU A 270 -4.45 3.84 17.82
N LEU A 271 -4.85 3.16 18.89
CA LEU A 271 -6.24 2.91 19.26
C LEU A 271 -6.60 3.66 20.57
N GLU A 272 -7.88 3.69 20.94
CA GLU A 272 -8.51 4.33 22.11
C GLU A 272 -7.60 4.73 23.30
N PRO A 273 -7.83 5.90 23.94
CA PRO A 273 -9.00 6.79 23.77
C PRO A 273 -8.82 7.95 22.78
N LYS A 274 -7.63 8.16 22.22
CA LYS A 274 -7.34 9.26 21.26
C LYS A 274 -6.46 8.84 20.08
N GLY A 275 -6.37 7.54 19.82
CA GLY A 275 -5.53 7.01 18.76
C GLY A 275 -5.98 7.45 17.37
N LEU A 276 -5.02 7.59 16.45
CA LEU A 276 -5.30 8.02 15.08
C LEU A 276 -6.23 7.05 14.34
N LEU A 277 -6.15 5.74 14.59
CA LEU A 277 -7.04 4.76 13.95
C LEU A 277 -8.48 4.93 14.45
N SER A 278 -8.68 5.15 15.75
CA SER A 278 -9.98 5.49 16.33
C SER A 278 -10.58 6.75 15.72
N LYS A 279 -9.75 7.79 15.47
CA LYS A 279 -10.20 9.03 14.80
C LYS A 279 -10.76 8.78 13.39
N TYR A 280 -10.24 7.76 12.69
CA TYR A 280 -10.75 7.32 11.39
C TYR A 280 -11.82 6.22 11.49
N GLY A 281 -12.40 6.01 12.68
CA GLY A 281 -13.56 5.14 12.89
C GLY A 281 -13.25 3.65 13.03
N LEU A 282 -11.98 3.26 13.21
CA LEU A 282 -11.61 1.87 13.47
C LEU A 282 -11.77 1.51 14.95
N ASP A 283 -12.36 0.34 15.18
CA ASP A 283 -12.54 -0.23 16.52
C ASP A 283 -11.82 -1.58 16.69
N THR A 284 -11.97 -2.21 17.86
CA THR A 284 -11.35 -3.51 18.16
C THR A 284 -11.86 -4.65 17.28
N LYS A 285 -13.11 -4.58 16.80
CA LYS A 285 -13.68 -5.56 15.86
C LYS A 285 -13.04 -5.41 14.47
N ASP A 286 -12.71 -4.19 14.07
CA ASP A 286 -11.96 -3.90 12.85
C ASP A 286 -10.52 -4.41 12.92
N ILE A 287 -9.83 -4.22 14.06
CA ILE A 287 -8.50 -4.82 14.26
C ILE A 287 -8.57 -6.35 14.21
N LEU A 288 -9.60 -6.97 14.79
CA LEU A 288 -9.82 -8.41 14.67
C LEU A 288 -10.00 -8.84 13.21
N PHE A 289 -10.80 -8.09 12.43
CA PHE A 289 -10.98 -8.35 11.01
C PHE A 289 -9.68 -8.25 10.21
N ILE A 290 -8.84 -7.24 10.49
CA ILE A 290 -7.50 -7.10 9.88
C ILE A 290 -6.64 -8.33 10.18
N LYS A 291 -6.58 -8.75 11.45
CA LYS A 291 -5.77 -9.91 11.88
C LYS A 291 -6.25 -11.21 11.23
N GLU A 292 -7.56 -11.39 11.13
CA GLU A 292 -8.15 -12.56 10.48
C GLU A 292 -7.90 -12.61 8.97
N GLN A 293 -7.77 -11.47 8.28
CA GLN A 293 -7.38 -11.45 6.87
C GLN A 293 -5.93 -11.89 6.65
N ILE A 294 -5.03 -11.60 7.61
CA ILE A 294 -3.61 -11.97 7.53
C ILE A 294 -3.42 -13.45 7.89
N TYR A 295 -4.06 -13.90 8.98
CA TYR A 295 -3.78 -15.21 9.56
C TYR A 295 -4.90 -16.24 9.35
N GLY A 296 -6.11 -15.84 8.98
CA GLY A 296 -7.32 -16.67 9.07
C GLY A 296 -7.91 -16.67 10.48
N PRO A 297 -8.78 -17.64 10.81
CA PRO A 297 -9.43 -17.71 12.11
C PRO A 297 -8.41 -17.68 13.26
N ILE A 298 -8.59 -16.74 14.19
CA ILE A 298 -7.65 -16.51 15.31
C ILE A 298 -7.86 -17.52 16.43
N ASP A 299 -9.10 -17.97 16.61
CA ASP A 299 -9.45 -18.91 17.66
C ASP A 299 -9.47 -20.37 17.15
N ASN A 300 -9.49 -21.31 18.10
CA ASN A 300 -9.56 -22.74 17.81
C ASN A 300 -10.92 -23.17 17.24
N SER A 301 -11.92 -22.28 17.19
CA SER A 301 -13.24 -22.61 16.65
C SER A 301 -13.23 -22.66 15.12
N GLY A 302 -12.23 -22.02 14.49
CA GLY A 302 -12.14 -21.94 13.03
C GLY A 302 -13.15 -20.96 12.43
N THR A 303 -13.82 -20.14 13.24
CA THR A 303 -14.80 -19.16 12.78
C THR A 303 -14.21 -17.76 12.65
N LEU A 304 -14.57 -17.06 11.58
CA LEU A 304 -14.20 -15.66 11.37
C LEU A 304 -15.26 -14.79 12.05
N LYS A 305 -14.81 -13.83 12.86
CA LYS A 305 -15.64 -13.02 13.78
C LYS A 305 -15.54 -11.52 13.50
N GLY A 306 -14.53 -11.08 12.76
CA GLY A 306 -14.34 -9.68 12.40
C GLY A 306 -15.45 -9.12 11.51
N ARG A 307 -16.04 -9.96 10.65
CA ARG A 307 -17.18 -9.63 9.78
C ARG A 307 -18.20 -10.76 9.70
N ASP A 308 -19.42 -10.42 9.31
CA ASP A 308 -20.51 -11.38 9.15
C ASP A 308 -20.31 -12.23 7.87
N LYS A 309 -21.02 -13.37 7.79
CA LYS A 309 -20.83 -14.38 6.73
C LYS A 309 -21.10 -13.84 5.34
N GLU A 310 -21.98 -12.86 5.23
CA GLU A 310 -22.32 -12.15 4.00
C GLU A 310 -21.12 -11.41 3.41
N LYS A 311 -20.11 -11.08 4.24
CA LYS A 311 -18.88 -10.38 3.86
C LYS A 311 -17.64 -11.29 3.82
N TYR A 312 -17.80 -12.61 3.88
CA TYR A 312 -16.65 -13.53 3.92
C TYR A 312 -15.76 -13.47 2.66
N PHE A 313 -16.30 -13.04 1.53
CA PHE A 313 -15.53 -12.80 0.31
C PHE A 313 -14.39 -11.77 0.51
N LEU A 314 -14.47 -10.87 1.49
CA LEU A 314 -13.39 -9.91 1.77
C LEU A 314 -12.11 -10.60 2.27
N TYR A 315 -12.23 -11.73 2.97
CA TYR A 315 -11.07 -12.50 3.43
C TYR A 315 -10.32 -13.20 2.29
N GLU A 316 -10.89 -13.24 1.08
CA GLU A 316 -10.26 -13.80 -0.11
C GLU A 316 -9.37 -12.77 -0.85
N ILE A 317 -9.31 -11.52 -0.39
CA ILE A 317 -8.55 -10.44 -1.06
C ILE A 317 -7.06 -10.49 -0.74
N VAL A 318 -6.70 -10.43 0.55
CA VAL A 318 -5.30 -10.26 1.00
C VAL A 318 -4.54 -11.57 1.07
N SER A 319 -5.13 -12.60 1.69
CA SER A 319 -4.52 -13.93 1.84
C SER A 319 -5.54 -15.02 1.57
N ASN A 320 -5.59 -15.48 0.32
CA ASN A 320 -6.62 -16.42 -0.10
C ASN A 320 -6.19 -17.85 0.15
N LYS A 321 -6.55 -18.39 1.31
CA LYS A 321 -6.24 -19.77 1.69
C LYS A 321 -7.01 -20.84 0.93
N ARG A 322 -8.07 -20.46 0.20
CA ARG A 322 -8.92 -21.40 -0.56
C ARG A 322 -8.22 -21.86 -1.84
N ASN A 323 -7.64 -20.92 -2.59
CA ASN A 323 -7.08 -21.20 -3.91
C ASN A 323 -5.73 -20.50 -4.19
N GLY A 324 -5.26 -19.64 -3.27
CA GLY A 324 -4.00 -18.93 -3.42
C GLY A 324 -4.01 -17.83 -4.49
N ILE A 325 -5.18 -17.29 -4.86
CA ILE A 325 -5.29 -16.10 -5.72
C ILE A 325 -5.63 -14.90 -4.85
N ASP A 326 -4.65 -14.05 -4.62
CA ASP A 326 -4.73 -12.88 -3.73
C ASP A 326 -3.83 -11.74 -4.22
N VAL A 327 -4.05 -10.54 -3.66
CA VAL A 327 -3.32 -9.32 -4.06
C VAL A 327 -1.85 -9.32 -3.64
N ASP A 328 -1.48 -10.08 -2.61
CA ASP A 328 -0.09 -10.33 -2.21
C ASP A 328 0.71 -10.87 -3.42
N LYS A 329 0.21 -11.96 -4.02
CA LYS A 329 0.80 -12.56 -5.22
C LYS A 329 0.84 -11.64 -6.41
N TRP A 330 -0.18 -10.80 -6.57
CA TRP A 330 -0.23 -9.87 -7.70
C TRP A 330 0.86 -8.82 -7.61
N ASP A 331 1.11 -8.27 -6.41
CA ASP A 331 2.21 -7.34 -6.21
C ASP A 331 3.55 -8.03 -6.40
N TYR A 332 3.84 -9.10 -5.65
CA TYR A 332 5.20 -9.66 -5.69
C TYR A 332 5.51 -10.29 -7.06
N PHE A 333 4.54 -10.85 -7.79
CA PHE A 333 4.81 -11.28 -9.17
C PHE A 333 5.22 -10.12 -10.07
N ALA A 334 4.50 -9.00 -10.02
CA ALA A 334 4.83 -7.84 -10.84
C ALA A 334 6.18 -7.23 -10.42
N ARG A 335 6.39 -7.08 -9.11
CA ARG A 335 7.57 -6.48 -8.50
C ARG A 335 8.81 -7.33 -8.66
N ASP A 336 8.75 -8.61 -8.37
CA ASP A 336 9.88 -9.52 -8.50
C ASP A 336 10.26 -9.68 -9.97
N CYS A 337 9.28 -9.79 -10.89
CA CYS A 337 9.55 -9.81 -12.32
C CYS A 337 10.29 -8.54 -12.77
N HIS A 338 9.84 -7.36 -12.32
CA HIS A 338 10.50 -6.09 -12.64
C HIS A 338 11.97 -6.07 -12.19
N HIS A 339 12.24 -6.46 -10.94
CA HIS A 339 13.59 -6.43 -10.35
C HIS A 339 14.50 -7.55 -10.87
N LEU A 340 13.94 -8.69 -11.28
CA LEU A 340 14.67 -9.82 -11.85
C LEU A 340 14.89 -9.69 -13.36
N GLY A 341 14.28 -8.69 -14.03
CA GLY A 341 14.33 -8.55 -15.48
C GLY A 341 13.53 -9.62 -16.23
N VAL A 342 12.50 -10.18 -15.59
CA VAL A 342 11.59 -11.18 -16.15
C VAL A 342 10.29 -10.50 -16.57
N LYS A 343 9.66 -10.96 -17.65
CA LYS A 343 8.34 -10.42 -18.05
C LYS A 343 7.23 -11.08 -17.24
N ASN A 344 6.44 -10.26 -16.55
CA ASN A 344 5.17 -10.70 -15.98
C ASN A 344 4.07 -10.65 -17.05
N ASN A 345 3.44 -11.79 -17.34
CA ASN A 345 2.35 -11.90 -18.30
C ASN A 345 0.96 -11.88 -17.64
N PHE A 346 0.88 -11.74 -16.30
CA PHE A 346 -0.36 -11.67 -15.56
C PHE A 346 -0.83 -10.22 -15.35
N ASP A 347 -2.00 -9.88 -15.90
CA ASP A 347 -2.66 -8.58 -15.74
C ASP A 347 -3.71 -8.66 -14.63
N HIS A 348 -3.33 -8.22 -13.42
CA HIS A 348 -4.19 -8.24 -12.25
C HIS A 348 -5.34 -7.22 -12.33
N PHE A 349 -5.16 -6.07 -12.99
CA PHE A 349 -6.25 -5.10 -13.16
C PHE A 349 -7.36 -5.65 -14.06
N ARG A 350 -6.98 -6.40 -15.10
CA ARG A 350 -7.95 -7.12 -15.91
C ARG A 350 -8.67 -8.19 -15.11
N PHE A 351 -7.97 -8.92 -14.25
CA PHE A 351 -8.60 -9.87 -13.34
C PHE A 351 -9.64 -9.19 -12.43
N MET A 352 -9.26 -8.11 -11.74
CA MET A 352 -10.14 -7.32 -10.87
C MET A 352 -11.39 -6.83 -11.61
N LYS A 353 -11.23 -6.31 -12.83
CA LYS A 353 -12.34 -5.77 -13.64
C LYS A 353 -13.45 -6.81 -13.89
N PHE A 354 -13.08 -8.07 -14.06
CA PHE A 354 -14.01 -9.18 -14.32
C PHE A 354 -14.40 -9.97 -13.08
N ALA A 355 -13.88 -9.60 -11.91
CA ALA A 355 -14.26 -10.23 -10.65
C ALA A 355 -15.67 -9.84 -10.23
N ARG A 356 -16.40 -10.80 -9.67
CA ARG A 356 -17.73 -10.68 -9.10
C ARG A 356 -17.82 -11.56 -7.86
N VAL A 357 -18.60 -11.17 -6.88
CA VAL A 357 -18.96 -11.99 -5.74
C VAL A 357 -20.25 -12.75 -6.08
N ILE A 358 -20.20 -14.08 -6.01
CA ILE A 358 -21.37 -14.94 -6.24
C ILE A 358 -21.47 -15.97 -5.10
N GLU A 359 -22.70 -16.42 -4.84
CA GLU A 359 -22.95 -17.48 -3.86
C GLU A 359 -22.59 -18.84 -4.48
N VAL A 360 -21.64 -19.54 -3.85
CA VAL A 360 -21.21 -20.89 -4.22
C VAL A 360 -21.28 -21.75 -2.96
N ASN A 361 -22.08 -22.82 -3.00
CA ASN A 361 -22.26 -23.73 -1.85
C ASN A 361 -22.68 -23.02 -0.55
N LYS A 362 -23.55 -22.00 -0.64
CA LYS A 362 -24.01 -21.16 0.48
C LYS A 362 -22.94 -20.24 1.09
N GLU A 363 -21.85 -20.01 0.38
CA GLU A 363 -20.81 -19.04 0.76
C GLU A 363 -20.64 -18.01 -0.36
N TRP A 364 -20.56 -16.74 0.00
CA TRP A 364 -20.23 -15.68 -0.94
C TRP A 364 -18.72 -15.71 -1.23
N GLN A 365 -18.36 -15.91 -2.50
CA GLN A 365 -16.97 -16.09 -2.94
C GLN A 365 -16.64 -15.17 -4.11
N ILE A 366 -15.38 -14.76 -4.19
CA ILE A 366 -14.87 -14.02 -5.34
C ILE A 366 -14.71 -14.99 -6.51
N CYS A 367 -15.42 -14.72 -7.59
CA CYS A 367 -15.36 -15.45 -8.84
C CYS A 367 -14.94 -14.53 -9.99
N THR A 368 -14.31 -15.11 -10.99
CA THR A 368 -13.94 -14.41 -12.23
C THR A 368 -14.67 -15.01 -13.41
N ARG A 369 -14.81 -14.23 -14.47
CA ARG A 369 -15.50 -14.65 -15.69
C ARG A 369 -14.76 -15.82 -16.36
N ASP A 370 -15.51 -16.81 -16.83
CA ASP A 370 -15.03 -17.98 -17.58
C ASP A 370 -13.98 -17.67 -18.66
N LYS A 371 -14.20 -16.65 -19.49
CA LYS A 371 -13.27 -16.23 -20.56
C LYS A 371 -11.94 -15.67 -20.05
N VAL A 372 -11.81 -15.46 -18.74
CA VAL A 372 -10.62 -14.94 -18.06
C VAL A 372 -9.80 -16.09 -17.43
N ILE A 373 -10.25 -17.34 -17.55
CA ILE A 373 -9.51 -18.54 -17.07
C ILE A 373 -8.08 -18.62 -17.61
N PHE A 374 -7.82 -18.14 -18.84
CA PHE A 374 -6.46 -18.07 -19.38
C PHE A 374 -5.50 -17.26 -18.49
N PHE A 375 -6.00 -16.25 -17.77
CA PHE A 375 -5.19 -15.50 -16.81
C PHE A 375 -4.86 -16.30 -15.55
N CYS A 376 -5.72 -17.23 -15.13
CA CYS A 376 -5.38 -18.18 -14.07
C CYS A 376 -4.26 -19.13 -14.54
N PHE A 377 -4.26 -19.54 -15.81
CA PHE A 377 -3.14 -20.30 -16.38
C PHE A 377 -1.86 -19.45 -16.46
N ALA A 378 -1.95 -18.19 -16.90
CA ALA A 378 -0.82 -17.27 -16.89
C ALA A 378 -0.27 -17.05 -15.47
N PHE A 379 -1.15 -16.92 -14.47
CA PHE A 379 -0.79 -16.85 -13.06
C PHE A 379 -0.03 -18.11 -12.61
N ILE A 380 -0.53 -19.31 -12.93
CA ILE A 380 0.16 -20.58 -12.63
C ILE A 380 1.51 -20.66 -13.36
N CYS A 381 1.60 -20.20 -14.61
CA CYS A 381 2.85 -20.16 -15.35
C CYS A 381 3.85 -19.19 -14.70
N VAL A 382 3.41 -18.03 -14.22
CA VAL A 382 4.25 -17.09 -13.47
C VAL A 382 4.69 -17.71 -12.15
N VAL A 383 3.81 -18.41 -11.42
CA VAL A 383 4.20 -19.20 -10.24
C VAL A 383 5.29 -20.19 -10.60
N LEU A 384 5.15 -20.95 -11.69
CA LEU A 384 6.13 -21.95 -12.11
C LEU A 384 7.46 -21.33 -12.53
N VAL A 385 7.45 -20.24 -13.31
CA VAL A 385 8.66 -19.51 -13.72
C VAL A 385 9.32 -18.86 -12.50
N TYR A 386 8.54 -18.27 -11.61
CA TYR A 386 9.01 -17.71 -10.35
C TYR A 386 9.65 -18.79 -9.48
N VAL A 387 8.98 -19.92 -9.28
CA VAL A 387 9.52 -21.09 -8.57
C VAL A 387 10.80 -21.56 -9.24
N LEU A 388 10.86 -21.64 -10.57
CA LEU A 388 12.08 -22.06 -11.28
C LEU A 388 13.21 -21.03 -11.15
N CYS A 389 12.95 -19.72 -11.27
CA CYS A 389 13.96 -18.67 -11.11
C CYS A 389 14.39 -18.48 -9.64
N SER A 390 13.50 -18.75 -8.68
CA SER A 390 13.78 -18.67 -7.24
C SER A 390 14.44 -19.93 -6.70
N LEU A 391 14.18 -21.09 -7.31
CA LEU A 391 14.75 -22.40 -6.92
C LEU A 391 15.97 -22.81 -7.78
N SER A 392 16.22 -22.15 -8.90
CA SER A 392 17.36 -22.41 -9.80
C SER A 392 17.87 -21.07 -10.33
N PRO A 393 19.11 -20.69 -9.99
CA PRO A 393 20.17 -21.20 -10.85
C PRO A 393 21.50 -21.43 -10.14
N PHE A 394 21.92 -22.69 -10.10
CA PHE A 394 23.08 -23.15 -9.33
C PHE A 394 22.86 -22.81 -7.84
N SER A 395 23.77 -23.17 -6.94
CA SER A 395 24.04 -22.19 -5.91
C SER A 395 22.88 -21.71 -4.97
N TYR A 396 22.43 -22.49 -4.01
CA TYR A 396 23.08 -22.52 -2.67
C TYR A 396 24.54 -21.95 -2.57
N VAL A 397 25.05 -21.10 -3.49
CA VAL A 397 26.44 -20.58 -3.70
C VAL A 397 27.13 -20.36 -2.39
N GLU A 398 26.32 -19.77 -1.51
CA GLU A 398 26.64 -19.45 -0.16
C GLU A 398 25.68 -19.96 0.94
N PHE A 399 24.72 -20.86 0.71
CA PHE A 399 24.36 -21.73 1.84
C PHE A 399 25.62 -22.44 2.38
N SER A 400 26.59 -22.64 1.47
CA SER A 400 27.96 -23.14 1.63
C SER A 400 29.01 -22.11 2.11
N TYR A 401 28.72 -20.81 2.18
CA TYR A 401 29.68 -19.79 2.67
C TYR A 401 29.31 -19.23 4.05
N GLN A 402 28.04 -19.26 4.48
CA GLN A 402 27.58 -18.55 5.70
C GLN A 402 26.73 -19.34 6.71
N MET A 403 26.70 -20.67 6.65
CA MET A 403 26.71 -21.47 7.89
C MET A 403 28.05 -21.33 8.67
N SER A 404 28.96 -20.47 8.20
CA SER A 404 30.11 -19.95 8.96
C SER A 404 29.75 -18.76 9.88
N LEU A 405 28.60 -18.07 9.69
CA LEU A 405 28.08 -17.00 10.58
C LEU A 405 27.09 -17.42 11.70
N PRO A 406 26.48 -18.61 11.78
CA PRO A 406 25.82 -19.10 12.99
C PRO A 406 26.84 -19.26 14.12
N SER A 407 28.14 -19.37 13.82
CA SER A 407 29.21 -19.17 14.80
C SER A 407 29.33 -17.74 15.31
N PHE A 408 28.69 -16.75 14.68
CA PHE A 408 28.75 -15.33 15.07
C PHE A 408 27.47 -14.87 15.75
N SER A 409 26.28 -15.32 15.31
CA SER A 409 25.02 -15.01 16.02
C SER A 409 24.77 -15.96 17.19
N CYS A 410 24.95 -17.27 17.02
CA CYS A 410 24.72 -18.24 18.09
C CYS A 410 25.82 -18.21 19.17
N ARG A 411 27.01 -17.64 18.90
CA ARG A 411 28.03 -17.35 19.93
C ARG A 411 27.84 -16.01 20.64
N ARG A 412 27.05 -15.08 20.08
CA ARG A 412 26.81 -13.78 20.71
C ARG A 412 25.84 -13.86 21.88
N ASP A 413 24.92 -14.83 21.85
CA ASP A 413 23.96 -15.04 22.94
C ASP A 413 24.63 -15.55 24.23
N ASP A 414 25.91 -15.97 24.18
CA ASP A 414 26.68 -16.47 25.34
C ASP A 414 27.98 -15.71 25.68
N ALA A 415 28.35 -14.65 24.95
CA ALA A 415 29.68 -14.04 25.12
C ALA A 415 29.71 -12.90 26.15
N LYS A 416 30.12 -13.24 27.39
CA LYS A 416 30.82 -12.31 28.29
C LYS A 416 31.96 -11.59 27.52
N CYS A 417 32.01 -10.27 27.68
CA CYS A 417 33.08 -9.35 27.32
C CYS A 417 34.42 -9.98 26.89
N VAL A 418 34.95 -9.64 25.71
CA VAL A 418 36.40 -9.44 25.52
C VAL A 418 36.69 -8.31 24.53
N ARG A 419 37.62 -7.47 24.99
CA ARG A 419 38.33 -6.30 24.46
C ARG A 419 38.63 -6.29 22.95
N VAL A 420 38.38 -5.13 22.35
CA VAL A 420 38.89 -4.69 21.04
C VAL A 420 40.36 -4.26 21.23
N LEU A 421 41.26 -4.89 20.48
CA LEU A 421 42.45 -4.25 19.92
C LEU A 421 42.30 -4.27 18.41
#